data_AF-A0A1G5G7K2-F1
#
_entry.id   AF-A0A1G5G7K2-F1
#
_cell.length_a   1.000
_cell.length_b   1.000
_cell.length_c   1.000
_cell.angle_alpha   90.00
_cell.angle_beta   90.00
_cell.angle_gamma   90.00
#
_symmetry.space_group_name_H-M   'P 1'
#
loop_
_entity.id
_entity.type
_entity.pdbx_description
1 polymer ?
#
loop_
_entity_poly.entity_id
_entity_poly.type
_entity_poly.pdbx_seq_one_letter_code
_entity_poly.pdbx_strand_id
1 'polypeptide(L)'
;MGYECYDTVDSGAGGQKIAISEDEIVAANERMEVVRTDAEKNQNALDKLNDAAALTYEGDSAQSWYSAAKTVWGYLGAIHLTLADTIEEMEKICKNHKETDDAAADRAANMIDNENGEG
;
A
#
# COMPACT_ATOMS: atom_id res chain seq x y z
N MET A 1 -19.32 13.27 -15.26
CA MET A 1 -19.50 14.15 -14.09
C MET A 1 -18.12 14.40 -13.53
N GLY A 2 -17.56 15.57 -13.83
CA GLY A 2 -16.20 15.93 -13.43
C GLY A 2 -16.20 16.51 -12.02
N TYR A 3 -15.20 16.15 -11.22
CA TYR A 3 -14.99 16.75 -9.91
C TYR A 3 -14.38 18.14 -10.10
N GLU A 4 -15.06 19.16 -9.56
CA GLU A 4 -14.51 20.52 -9.44
C GLU A 4 -13.56 20.55 -8.23
N CYS A 5 -12.28 20.86 -8.48
CA CYS A 5 -11.36 21.29 -7.45
C CYS A 5 -11.68 22.76 -7.12
N TYR A 6 -12.04 23.04 -5.87
CA TYR A 6 -12.13 24.41 -5.40
C TYR A 6 -10.72 24.98 -5.27
N ASP A 7 -10.47 26.02 -6.05
CA ASP A 7 -9.27 26.83 -6.00
C ASP A 7 -9.45 27.89 -4.90
N THR A 8 -8.69 27.79 -3.82
CA THR A 8 -8.52 28.90 -2.88
C THR A 8 -7.07 28.98 -2.44
N VAL A 9 -6.24 29.58 -3.28
CA VAL A 9 -5.04 30.29 -2.83
C VAL A 9 -4.69 31.33 -3.88
N ASP A 10 -5.11 32.58 -3.65
CA ASP A 10 -4.43 33.73 -4.23
C ASP A 10 -3.52 34.37 -3.17
N SER A 11 -2.28 34.63 -3.62
CA SER A 11 -1.22 35.46 -3.01
C SER A 11 -0.49 34.95 -1.75
N GLY A 12 0.67 34.30 -1.97
CA GLY A 12 1.73 34.10 -0.98
C GLY A 12 2.35 32.71 -1.05
N ALA A 13 3.38 32.52 -1.87
CA ALA A 13 4.02 31.24 -2.12
C ALA A 13 4.73 30.65 -0.87
N GLY A 14 3.95 30.02 0.01
CA GLY A 14 4.41 29.01 0.96
C GLY A 14 3.90 27.66 0.46
N GLY A 15 4.79 26.75 0.10
CA GLY A 15 4.42 25.41 -0.36
C GLY A 15 3.44 24.79 0.64
N GLN A 16 2.24 24.43 0.18
CA GLN A 16 1.29 23.71 1.02
C GLN A 16 1.99 22.42 1.48
N LYS A 17 2.27 22.35 2.78
CA LYS A 17 2.87 21.18 3.39
C LYS A 17 1.88 20.03 3.21
N ILE A 18 2.19 19.08 2.32
CA ILE A 18 1.45 17.82 2.23
C ILE A 18 1.76 17.10 3.55
N ALA A 19 0.87 17.23 4.53
CA ALA A 19 0.95 16.47 5.76
C ALA A 19 0.42 15.07 5.46
N ILE A 20 1.32 14.10 5.38
CA ILE A 20 0.95 12.69 5.30
C ILE A 20 0.87 12.17 6.73
N SER A 21 -0.31 11.80 7.20
CA SER A 21 -0.49 11.28 8.56
C SER A 21 0.10 9.87 8.68
N GLU A 22 1.11 9.70 9.53
CA GLU A 22 1.72 8.39 9.84
C GLU A 22 0.65 7.39 10.28
N ASP A 23 -0.31 7.82 11.11
CA ASP A 23 -1.41 6.98 11.59
C ASP A 23 -2.35 6.49 10.47
N GLU A 24 -2.60 7.33 9.46
CA GLU A 24 -3.45 6.95 8.33
C GLU A 24 -2.76 5.94 7.41
N ILE A 25 -1.43 6.08 7.23
CA ILE A 25 -0.62 5.10 6.50
C ILE A 25 -0.61 3.77 7.24
N VAL A 26 -0.33 3.78 8.55
CA VAL A 26 -0.32 2.56 9.37
C VAL A 26 -1.68 1.86 9.28
N ALA A 27 -2.78 2.58 9.48
CA ALA A 27 -4.12 2.00 9.37
C ALA A 27 -4.46 1.51 7.95
N ALA A 28 -3.94 2.14 6.89
CA ALA A 28 -4.10 1.64 5.52
C ALA A 28 -3.29 0.36 5.29
N ASN A 29 -2.04 0.32 5.75
CA ASN A 29 -1.17 -0.85 5.65
C ASN A 29 -1.72 -2.04 6.42
N GLU A 30 -2.23 -1.85 7.63
CA GLU A 30 -2.90 -2.92 8.41
C GLU A 30 -4.10 -3.51 7.65
N ARG A 31 -4.92 -2.68 7.02
CA ARG A 31 -6.07 -3.13 6.21
C ARG A 31 -5.61 -3.89 4.96
N MET A 32 -4.57 -3.42 4.28
CA MET A 32 -4.00 -4.10 3.12
C MET A 32 -3.39 -5.46 3.52
N GLU A 33 -2.74 -5.53 4.69
CA GLU A 33 -2.10 -6.74 5.21
C GLU A 33 -3.11 -7.86 5.48
N VAL A 34 -4.30 -7.51 6.00
CA VAL A 34 -5.41 -8.44 6.19
C VAL A 34 -5.84 -9.04 4.84
N VAL A 35 -6.08 -8.19 3.84
CA VAL A 35 -6.51 -8.65 2.50
C VAL A 35 -5.42 -9.49 1.84
N ARG A 36 -4.16 -9.08 1.96
CA ARG A 36 -2.99 -9.81 1.44
C ARG A 36 -2.93 -11.23 2.00
N THR A 37 -3.03 -11.34 3.33
CA THR A 37 -2.97 -12.61 4.05
C THR A 37 -4.14 -13.53 3.68
N ASP A 38 -5.34 -12.97 3.51
CA ASP A 38 -6.51 -13.75 3.11
C ASP A 38 -6.43 -14.22 1.66
N ALA A 39 -5.89 -13.40 0.74
CA ALA A 39 -5.65 -13.79 -0.64
C ALA A 39 -4.62 -14.93 -0.73
N GLU A 40 -3.53 -14.86 0.03
CA GLU A 40 -2.51 -15.93 0.13
C GLU A 40 -3.12 -17.24 0.68
N LYS A 41 -3.92 -17.15 1.75
CA LYS A 41 -4.61 -18.33 2.31
C LYS A 41 -5.56 -18.96 1.30
N ASN A 42 -6.33 -18.15 0.57
CA ASN A 42 -7.25 -18.64 -0.44
C ASN A 42 -6.51 -19.28 -1.61
N GLN A 43 -5.37 -18.73 -2.02
CA GLN A 43 -4.52 -19.31 -3.06
C GLN A 43 -4.02 -20.70 -2.63
N ASN A 44 -3.51 -20.82 -1.41
CA ASN A 44 -3.05 -22.08 -0.84
C ASN A 44 -4.18 -23.11 -0.65
N ALA A 45 -5.39 -22.66 -0.30
CA ALA A 45 -6.56 -23.53 -0.19
C ALA A 45 -6.99 -24.06 -1.55
N LEU A 46 -6.93 -23.22 -2.59
CA LEU A 46 -7.26 -23.61 -3.95
C LEU A 46 -6.27 -24.64 -4.52
N ASP A 47 -4.99 -24.51 -4.17
CA ASP A 47 -3.96 -25.48 -4.57
C ASP A 47 -4.24 -26.87 -3.97
N LYS A 48 -4.57 -26.93 -2.68
CA LYS A 48 -4.99 -28.17 -2.00
C LYS A 48 -6.25 -28.79 -2.61
N LEU A 49 -7.20 -27.96 -3.04
CA LEU A 49 -8.40 -28.43 -3.72
C LEU A 49 -8.07 -29.01 -5.10
N ASN A 50 -7.13 -28.41 -5.84
CA ASN A 50 -6.61 -28.93 -7.10
C ASN A 50 -5.99 -30.32 -6.94
N ASP A 51 -5.13 -30.50 -5.94
CA ASP A 51 -4.50 -31.79 -5.66
C ASP A 51 -5.54 -32.87 -5.29
N ALA A 52 -6.56 -32.51 -4.51
CA ALA A 52 -7.61 -33.43 -4.12
C ALA A 52 -8.51 -33.82 -5.32
N ALA A 53 -8.84 -32.87 -6.19
CA ALA A 53 -9.66 -33.10 -7.37
C ALA A 53 -8.92 -33.93 -8.45
N ALA A 54 -7.60 -33.76 -8.57
CA ALA A 54 -6.72 -34.50 -9.48
C ALA A 54 -6.88 -36.02 -9.43
N LEU A 55 -7.22 -36.56 -8.25
CA LEU A 55 -7.37 -38.00 -8.03
C LEU A 55 -8.68 -38.59 -8.56
N THR A 56 -9.66 -37.75 -8.94
CA THR A 56 -11.03 -38.20 -9.22
C THR A 56 -11.66 -37.61 -10.48
N TYR A 57 -11.15 -36.50 -11.00
CA TYR A 57 -11.71 -35.79 -12.16
C TYR A 57 -10.85 -36.04 -13.41
N GLU A 58 -11.42 -36.77 -14.39
CA GLU A 58 -10.84 -36.99 -15.72
C GLU A 58 -11.75 -36.47 -16.84
N GLY A 59 -11.19 -36.27 -18.03
CA GLY A 59 -11.91 -35.82 -19.24
C GLY A 59 -12.06 -34.31 -19.39
N ASP A 60 -12.79 -33.87 -20.40
CA ASP A 60 -12.88 -32.46 -20.82
C ASP A 60 -13.41 -31.52 -19.72
N SER A 61 -14.33 -32.01 -18.88
CA SER A 61 -14.87 -31.26 -17.73
C SER A 61 -13.80 -31.00 -16.67
N ALA A 62 -12.91 -31.95 -16.43
CA ALA A 62 -11.77 -31.78 -15.52
C ALA A 62 -10.81 -30.71 -16.06
N GLN A 63 -10.53 -30.72 -17.37
CA GLN A 63 -9.65 -29.73 -17.98
C GLN A 63 -10.20 -28.30 -17.91
N SER A 64 -11.51 -28.13 -18.11
CA SER A 64 -12.17 -26.83 -17.90
C SER A 64 -12.07 -26.37 -16.45
N TRP A 65 -12.22 -27.29 -15.50
CA TRP A 65 -12.11 -26.99 -14.08
C TRP A 65 -10.68 -26.56 -13.70
N TYR A 66 -9.65 -27.34 -14.09
CA TYR A 66 -8.24 -26.98 -13.82
C TYR A 66 -7.86 -25.63 -14.44
N SER A 67 -8.37 -25.33 -15.64
CA SER A 67 -8.11 -24.04 -16.30
C SER A 67 -8.72 -22.87 -15.53
N ALA A 68 -9.95 -23.02 -15.04
CA ALA A 68 -10.61 -22.02 -14.21
C ALA A 68 -9.90 -21.86 -12.85
N ALA A 69 -9.55 -22.96 -12.20
CA ALA A 69 -8.85 -22.95 -10.92
C ALA A 69 -7.46 -22.30 -11.04
N LYS A 70 -6.69 -22.60 -12.10
CA LYS A 70 -5.40 -21.95 -12.36
C LYS A 70 -5.55 -20.44 -12.58
N THR A 71 -6.63 -20.02 -13.22
CA THR A 71 -6.91 -18.59 -13.45
C THR A 71 -7.21 -17.88 -12.14
N VAL A 72 -8.06 -18.45 -11.28
CA VAL A 72 -8.35 -17.90 -9.94
C VAL A 72 -7.09 -17.88 -9.07
N TRP A 73 -6.30 -18.96 -9.09
CA TRP A 73 -5.03 -19.04 -8.37
C TRP A 73 -4.06 -17.93 -8.80
N GLY A 74 -3.97 -17.65 -10.10
CA GLY A 74 -3.15 -16.57 -10.64
C GLY A 74 -3.61 -15.18 -10.18
N TYR A 75 -4.92 -14.92 -10.14
CA TYR A 75 -5.45 -13.65 -9.64
C TYR A 75 -5.20 -13.46 -8.15
N LEU A 76 -5.40 -14.50 -7.33
CA LEU A 76 -5.09 -14.44 -5.90
C LEU A 76 -3.60 -14.16 -5.67
N GLY A 77 -2.74 -14.81 -6.45
CA GLY A 77 -1.29 -14.57 -6.51
C GLY A 77 -0.95 -13.11 -6.78
N ALA A 78 -1.50 -12.56 -7.86
CA ALA A 78 -1.27 -11.18 -8.26
C ALA A 78 -1.74 -10.17 -7.19
N ILE A 79 -2.90 -10.43 -6.56
CA ILE A 79 -3.45 -9.56 -5.50
C ILE A 79 -2.50 -9.50 -4.30
N HIS A 80 -2.09 -10.66 -3.75
CA HIS A 80 -1.28 -10.64 -2.54
C HIS A 80 0.15 -10.11 -2.81
N LEU A 81 0.72 -10.35 -3.99
CA LEU A 81 2.02 -9.77 -4.37
C LEU A 81 1.93 -8.25 -4.55
N THR A 82 0.93 -7.75 -5.26
CA THR A 82 0.74 -6.30 -5.47
C THR A 82 0.50 -5.57 -4.15
N LEU A 83 -0.27 -6.18 -3.24
CA LEU A 83 -0.49 -5.62 -1.90
C LEU A 83 0.81 -5.61 -1.08
N ALA A 84 1.64 -6.64 -1.17
CA ALA A 84 2.96 -6.66 -0.52
C ALA A 84 3.83 -5.48 -0.99
N ASP A 85 3.96 -5.31 -2.31
CA ASP A 85 4.75 -4.22 -2.91
C ASP A 85 4.20 -2.85 -2.49
N THR A 86 2.87 -2.69 -2.48
CA THR A 86 2.22 -1.43 -2.11
C THR A 86 2.46 -1.09 -0.63
N ILE A 87 2.36 -2.07 0.27
CA ILE A 87 2.64 -1.88 1.70
C ILE A 87 4.09 -1.43 1.89
N GLU A 88 5.05 -2.10 1.23
CA GLU A 88 6.47 -1.75 1.33
C GLU A 88 6.75 -0.33 0.84
N GLU A 89 6.18 0.08 -0.30
CA GLU A 89 6.35 1.44 -0.82
C GLU A 89 5.72 2.49 0.08
N MET A 90 4.55 2.22 0.68
CA MET A 90 3.91 3.12 1.64
C MET A 90 4.75 3.31 2.91
N GLU A 91 5.40 2.25 3.41
CA GLU A 91 6.34 2.34 4.55
C GLU A 91 7.56 3.19 4.20
N LYS A 92 8.14 3.03 3.00
CA LYS A 92 9.25 3.85 2.52
C LYS A 92 8.87 5.33 2.45
N ILE A 93 7.71 5.65 1.87
CA ILE A 93 7.21 7.02 1.75
C ILE A 93 7.02 7.63 3.14
N CYS A 94 6.40 6.90 4.06
CA CYS A 94 6.19 7.35 5.44
C CYS A 94 7.51 7.67 6.15
N LYS A 95 8.50 6.76 6.04
CA LYS A 95 9.82 6.95 6.62
C LYS A 95 10.54 8.18 6.04
N ASN A 96 10.57 8.32 4.72
CA ASN A 96 11.22 9.44 4.05
C ASN A 96 10.57 10.79 4.43
N HIS A 97 9.25 10.81 4.60
CA HIS A 97 8.54 12.02 5.03
C HIS A 97 8.93 12.42 6.45
N LYS A 98 9.00 11.45 7.38
CA LYS A 98 9.42 11.66 8.76
C LYS A 98 10.85 12.20 8.86
N GLU A 99 11.80 11.57 8.15
CA GLU A 99 13.19 12.04 8.10
C GLU A 99 13.30 13.47 7.54
N THR A 100 12.47 13.81 6.55
CA THR A 100 12.43 15.17 5.97
C THR A 100 11.88 16.19 6.96
N ASP A 101 10.80 15.83 7.68
CA ASP A 101 10.17 16.69 8.67
C ASP A 101 11.06 16.90 9.89
N ASP A 102 11.73 15.86 10.39
CA ASP A 102 12.72 15.95 11.47
C ASP A 102 13.87 16.87 11.07
N ALA A 103 14.43 16.69 9.86
CA ALA A 103 15.49 17.56 9.35
C ALA A 103 15.05 19.01 9.12
N ALA A 104 13.76 19.25 8.85
CA ALA A 104 13.21 20.61 8.76
C ALA A 104 13.03 21.23 10.15
N ALA A 105 12.54 20.44 11.13
CA ALA A 105 12.39 20.87 12.52
C ALA A 105 13.75 21.21 13.15
N ASP A 106 14.77 20.39 12.96
CA ASP A 106 16.14 20.63 13.43
C ASP A 106 16.73 21.91 12.84
N ARG A 107 16.51 22.17 11.54
CA ARG A 107 16.96 23.41 10.90
C ARG A 107 16.24 24.64 11.47
N ALA A 108 14.94 24.55 11.71
CA ALA A 108 14.17 25.64 12.31
C ALA A 108 14.62 25.92 13.75
N ALA A 109 14.86 24.89 14.56
CA ALA A 109 15.37 25.04 15.93
C ALA A 109 16.75 25.72 15.95
N ASN A 110 17.67 25.29 15.08
CA ASN A 110 19.01 25.88 14.98
C ASN A 110 19.00 27.33 14.44
N MET A 111 18.01 27.72 13.64
CA MET A 111 17.85 29.12 13.21
C MET A 111 17.35 30.03 14.34
N ILE A 112 16.41 29.55 15.16
CA ILE A 112 15.87 30.31 16.31
C ILE A 112 16.96 30.58 17.37
N ASP A 113 17.86 29.62 17.61
CA ASP A 113 18.93 29.79 18.60
C ASP A 113 20.02 30.77 18.14
N ASN A 114 20.28 30.90 16.83
CA ASN A 114 21.27 31.84 16.30
C ASN A 114 20.76 33.29 16.22
N GLU A 115 19.45 33.52 16.05
CA GLU A 115 18.88 34.87 16.04
C GLU A 115 18.81 35.52 17.44
N ASN A 116 18.85 34.73 18.52
CA ASN A 116 18.93 35.23 19.90
C ASN A 116 20.39 35.44 20.40
N GLY A 117 21.40 35.17 19.57
CA GLY A 117 22.82 35.25 19.92
C GLY A 117 23.58 36.46 19.36
N GLU A 118 22.98 37.22 18.44
CA GLU A 118 23.54 38.46 17.90
C GLU A 118 22.66 39.67 18.28
N GLY A 119 22.70 40.00 19.58
CA GLY A 119 22.24 41.26 20.15
C GLY A 119 23.30 41.83 21.08
#